data_AF-A0AAW4BQL2-F1
#
_entry.id   AF-A0AAW4BQL2-F1
#
_cell.length_a   1.000
_cell.length_b   1.000
_cell.length_c   1.000
_cell.angle_alpha   90.00
_cell.angle_beta   90.00
_cell.angle_gamma   90.00
#
_symmetry.space_group_name_H-M   'P 1'
#
loop_
_entity.id
_entity.type
_entity.pdbx_description
1 polymer ?
#
loop_
_entity_poly.entity_id
_entity_poly.type
_entity_poly.pdbx_seq_one_letter_code
_entity_poly.pdbx_strand_id
1 'polypeptide(L)'
;MGRECQQGFTLMELAIVLAITAMLAAAAVPNYMTRVNQKRADTTVQDTQAIIDAARAYRSEKGSWPGDATCSNAIQALGATTPPMLAGVSNINRYNYPITTSCTQYTFSVDQNTTQDWDGVVVNGLPGSQIINSSTYQIRTTVGVPGTEPALDGKLSRLASANAEMNRMRTNLLMGNNDINEVNAVNAQTLNAAGAVNAQTVAATGNISTAGYVEFTGTAAEGGGCAKAGLVATTSTGAQLTCQGGKWVKSVIWSPAIVSTGQSCASFPKGSLAFDSAGNLYVCKP
;
A
#
# COMPACT_ATOMS: atom_id res chain seq x y z
N MET A 1 79.64 3.51 -13.24
CA MET A 1 78.88 2.44 -12.58
C MET A 1 78.28 3.00 -11.29
N GLY A 2 77.10 3.62 -11.36
CA GLY A 2 76.32 3.95 -10.17
C GLY A 2 75.39 2.77 -9.89
N ARG A 3 75.55 2.10 -8.75
CA ARG A 3 74.59 1.10 -8.25
C ARG A 3 73.50 1.84 -7.52
N GLU A 4 72.30 1.86 -8.08
CA GLU A 4 71.10 2.31 -7.38
C GLU A 4 70.79 1.29 -6.27
N CYS A 5 70.76 1.76 -5.03
CA CYS A 5 70.36 0.95 -3.87
C CYS A 5 68.90 0.55 -4.02
N GLN A 6 68.64 -0.73 -4.25
CA GLN A 6 67.31 -1.32 -4.17
C GLN A 6 66.80 -1.22 -2.73
N GLN A 7 65.91 -0.26 -2.46
CA GLN A 7 65.11 -0.25 -1.23
C GLN A 7 64.06 -1.35 -1.34
N GLY A 8 64.24 -2.44 -0.58
CA GLY A 8 63.25 -3.51 -0.47
C GLY A 8 62.10 -3.11 0.46
N PHE A 9 60.87 -3.47 0.06
CA PHE A 9 59.65 -3.28 0.86
C PHE A 9 59.74 -4.02 2.20
N THR A 10 59.28 -3.38 3.29
CA THR A 10 59.20 -4.03 4.60
C THR A 10 57.95 -4.92 4.68
N LEU A 11 58.03 -6.04 5.40
CA LEU A 11 56.88 -6.94 5.60
C LEU A 11 55.71 -6.24 6.31
N MET A 12 55.97 -5.27 7.19
CA MET A 12 54.93 -4.50 7.87
C MET A 12 54.20 -3.55 6.93
N GLU A 13 54.91 -2.92 5.98
CA GLU A 13 54.31 -2.01 5.01
C GLU A 13 53.35 -2.78 4.08
N LEU A 14 53.75 -3.96 3.62
CA LEU A 14 52.86 -4.82 2.83
C LEU A 14 51.67 -5.33 3.66
N ALA A 15 51.86 -5.65 4.94
CA ALA A 15 50.78 -6.08 5.82
C ALA A 15 49.73 -4.98 6.06
N ILE A 16 50.15 -3.73 6.28
CA ILE A 16 49.24 -2.59 6.47
C ILE A 16 48.48 -2.28 5.17
N VAL A 17 49.17 -2.30 4.02
CA VAL A 17 48.53 -2.07 2.71
C VAL A 17 47.46 -3.12 2.43
N LEU A 18 47.78 -4.41 2.64
CA LEU A 18 46.80 -5.48 2.46
C LEU A 18 45.61 -5.35 3.43
N ALA A 19 45.85 -4.97 4.69
CA ALA A 19 44.79 -4.75 5.67
C ALA A 19 43.84 -3.60 5.25
N ILE A 20 44.37 -2.46 4.80
CA ILE A 20 43.56 -1.33 4.33
C ILE A 20 42.80 -1.70 3.04
N THR A 21 43.45 -2.39 2.09
CA THR A 21 42.79 -2.82 0.85
C THR A 21 41.66 -3.81 1.09
N ALA A 22 41.81 -4.72 2.06
CA ALA A 22 40.76 -5.67 2.43
C ALA A 22 39.54 -4.96 3.02
N MET A 23 39.76 -3.95 3.87
CA MET A 23 38.68 -3.15 4.47
C MET A 23 37.92 -2.34 3.42
N LEU A 24 38.64 -1.67 2.51
CA LEU A 24 38.03 -0.91 1.43
C LEU A 24 37.27 -1.80 0.44
N ALA A 25 37.83 -2.97 0.09
CA ALA A 25 37.18 -3.92 -0.79
C ALA A 25 35.86 -4.45 -0.19
N ALA A 26 35.85 -4.79 1.10
CA ALA A 26 34.65 -5.29 1.78
C ALA A 26 33.49 -4.27 1.76
N ALA A 27 33.78 -2.97 1.92
CA ALA A 27 32.75 -1.93 1.89
C ALA A 27 32.27 -1.58 0.47
N ALA A 28 33.12 -1.71 -0.56
CA ALA A 28 32.81 -1.28 -1.93
C ALA A 28 32.07 -2.34 -2.77
N VAL A 29 32.30 -3.63 -2.50
CA VAL A 29 31.73 -4.75 -3.27
C VAL A 29 30.18 -4.73 -3.39
N PRO A 30 29.38 -4.52 -2.32
CA PRO A 30 27.92 -4.59 -2.45
C PRO A 30 27.37 -3.52 -3.40
N ASN A 31 27.86 -2.28 -3.30
CA ASN A 31 27.41 -1.17 -4.14
C ASN A 31 27.85 -1.34 -5.60
N TYR A 32 29.04 -1.90 -5.82
CA TYR A 32 29.53 -2.19 -7.16
C TYR A 32 28.64 -3.23 -7.87
N MET A 33 28.27 -4.32 -7.18
CA MET A 33 27.40 -5.36 -7.74
C MET A 33 26.01 -4.84 -8.10
N THR A 34 25.41 -3.96 -7.30
CA THR A 34 24.12 -3.33 -7.63
C THR A 34 24.20 -2.49 -8.90
N ARG A 35 25.26 -1.69 -9.07
CA ARG A 35 25.44 -0.87 -10.29
C ARG A 35 25.67 -1.73 -11.52
N VAL A 36 26.45 -2.80 -11.39
CA VAL A 36 26.66 -3.76 -12.49
C VAL A 36 25.33 -4.38 -12.88
N ASN A 37 24.58 -4.92 -11.92
CA ASN A 37 23.30 -5.59 -12.20
C ASN A 37 22.23 -4.63 -12.73
N GLN A 38 22.24 -3.35 -12.34
CA GLN A 38 21.38 -2.35 -12.96
C GLN A 38 21.70 -2.15 -14.44
N LYS A 39 22.98 -2.07 -14.80
CA LYS A 39 23.38 -2.02 -16.22
C LYS A 39 23.04 -3.30 -16.96
N ARG A 40 23.10 -4.45 -16.30
CA ARG A 40 22.60 -5.71 -16.87
C ARG A 40 21.10 -5.65 -17.13
N ALA A 41 20.32 -5.11 -16.20
CA ALA A 41 18.88 -4.96 -16.35
C ALA A 41 18.55 -4.03 -17.52
N ASP A 42 19.15 -2.84 -17.56
CA ASP A 42 18.94 -1.84 -18.63
C ASP A 42 19.23 -2.44 -20.03
N THR A 43 20.37 -3.13 -20.17
CA THR A 43 20.73 -3.79 -21.45
C THR A 43 19.78 -4.94 -21.77
N THR A 44 19.37 -5.74 -20.78
CA THR A 44 18.43 -6.85 -21.00
C THR A 44 17.07 -6.33 -21.48
N VAL A 45 16.61 -5.20 -20.93
CA VAL A 45 15.39 -4.51 -21.39
C VAL A 45 15.55 -4.07 -22.85
N GLN A 46 16.68 -3.45 -23.20
CA GLN A 46 16.95 -3.02 -24.58
C GLN A 46 17.01 -4.18 -25.58
N ASP A 47 17.75 -5.25 -25.24
CA ASP A 47 17.88 -6.43 -26.08
C ASP A 47 16.54 -7.13 -26.30
N THR A 48 15.73 -7.24 -25.24
CA THR A 48 14.40 -7.85 -25.32
C THR A 48 13.46 -7.01 -26.15
N GLN A 49 13.49 -5.68 -25.99
CA GLN A 49 12.71 -4.76 -26.82
C GLN A 49 13.09 -4.88 -28.30
N ALA A 50 14.39 -4.97 -28.61
CA ALA A 50 14.87 -5.19 -29.98
C ALA A 50 14.36 -6.52 -30.57
N ILE A 51 14.37 -7.61 -29.80
CA ILE A 51 13.81 -8.91 -30.24
C ILE A 51 12.31 -8.77 -30.55
N ILE A 52 11.55 -8.15 -29.66
CA ILE A 52 10.11 -7.97 -29.80
C ILE A 52 9.75 -7.10 -31.00
N ASP A 53 10.45 -5.99 -31.20
CA ASP A 53 10.21 -5.08 -32.31
C ASP A 53 10.57 -5.72 -33.64
N ALA A 54 11.68 -6.47 -33.69
CA ALA A 54 12.04 -7.28 -34.85
C ALA A 54 10.99 -8.35 -35.16
N ALA A 55 10.45 -9.03 -34.14
CA ALA A 55 9.38 -10.03 -34.33
C ALA A 55 8.07 -9.41 -34.83
N ARG A 56 7.69 -8.23 -34.31
CA ARG A 56 6.52 -7.47 -34.80
C ARG A 56 6.69 -7.03 -36.24
N ALA A 57 7.85 -6.50 -36.59
CA ALA A 57 8.17 -6.10 -37.95
C ALA A 57 8.16 -7.31 -38.89
N TYR A 58 8.76 -8.44 -38.49
CA TYR A 58 8.78 -9.67 -39.29
C TYR A 58 7.36 -10.14 -39.58
N ARG A 59 6.50 -10.12 -38.55
CA ARG A 59 5.09 -10.49 -38.70
C ARG A 59 4.31 -9.51 -39.58
N SER A 60 4.60 -8.22 -39.47
CA SER A 60 3.98 -7.20 -40.34
C SER A 60 4.32 -7.42 -41.82
N GLU A 61 5.49 -7.99 -42.12
CA GLU A 61 5.92 -8.23 -43.50
C GLU A 61 5.50 -9.61 -44.02
N LYS A 62 5.64 -10.66 -43.20
CA LYS A 62 5.44 -12.07 -43.61
C LYS A 62 4.10 -12.67 -43.18
N GLY A 63 3.35 -12.01 -42.30
CA GLY A 63 2.07 -12.48 -41.76
C GLY A 63 2.18 -13.53 -40.65
N SER A 64 3.33 -14.21 -40.51
CA SER A 64 3.63 -15.17 -39.45
C SER A 64 4.71 -14.65 -38.49
N TRP A 65 4.77 -15.22 -37.29
CA TRP A 65 5.90 -14.97 -36.39
C TRP A 65 7.22 -15.58 -36.93
N PRO A 66 8.38 -15.04 -36.53
CA PRO A 66 9.68 -15.54 -36.97
C PRO A 66 10.01 -16.92 -36.40
N GLY A 67 10.65 -17.75 -37.23
CA GLY A 67 11.13 -19.08 -36.84
C GLY A 67 10.29 -20.24 -37.39
N ASP A 68 10.40 -21.39 -36.74
CA ASP A 68 9.59 -22.58 -36.96
C ASP A 68 8.18 -22.44 -36.37
N ALA A 69 7.37 -23.50 -36.41
CA ALA A 69 5.98 -23.48 -35.95
C ALA A 69 5.82 -23.08 -34.46
N THR A 70 6.87 -23.25 -33.65
CA THR A 70 6.87 -22.89 -32.22
C THR A 70 7.69 -21.63 -31.93
N CYS A 71 8.30 -21.04 -32.95
CA CYS A 71 9.23 -19.91 -32.86
C CYS A 71 10.45 -20.17 -31.97
N SER A 72 10.91 -21.41 -31.87
CA SER A 72 12.04 -21.79 -31.00
C SER A 72 13.39 -21.22 -31.48
N ASN A 73 13.51 -21.01 -32.80
CA ASN A 73 14.68 -20.47 -33.47
C ASN A 73 14.46 -19.02 -33.97
N ALA A 74 13.51 -18.29 -33.38
CA ALA A 74 13.11 -16.96 -33.84
C ALA A 74 14.27 -15.96 -33.90
N ILE A 75 15.15 -15.94 -32.90
CA ILE A 75 16.31 -15.02 -32.86
C ILE A 75 17.24 -15.25 -34.07
N GLN A 76 17.47 -16.52 -34.43
CA GLN A 76 18.30 -16.88 -35.59
C GLN A 76 17.59 -16.50 -36.89
N ALA A 77 16.29 -16.77 -37.00
CA ALA A 77 15.49 -16.43 -38.18
C ALA A 77 15.46 -14.91 -38.42
N LEU A 78 15.32 -14.11 -37.35
CA LEU A 78 15.36 -12.66 -37.43
C LEU A 78 16.73 -12.12 -37.86
N GLY A 79 17.82 -12.71 -37.37
CA GLY A 79 19.19 -12.35 -37.78
C GLY A 79 19.56 -12.76 -39.21
N ALA A 80 18.86 -13.75 -39.80
CA ALA A 80 19.11 -14.25 -41.15
C ALA A 80 18.36 -13.48 -42.25
N THR A 81 17.50 -12.52 -41.90
CA THR A 81 16.78 -11.68 -42.87
C THR A 81 17.75 -10.73 -43.61
N THR A 82 17.33 -10.21 -44.77
CA THR A 82 18.14 -9.29 -45.60
C THR A 82 17.35 -8.02 -45.92
N PRO A 83 17.63 -6.87 -45.28
CA PRO A 83 18.62 -6.66 -44.20
C PRO A 83 18.22 -7.35 -42.88
N PRO A 84 19.17 -7.62 -41.96
CA PRO A 84 18.87 -8.28 -40.70
C PRO A 84 17.97 -7.40 -39.83
N MET A 85 16.79 -7.92 -39.49
CA MET A 85 15.80 -7.26 -38.63
C MET A 85 16.22 -7.25 -37.15
N LEU A 86 17.10 -8.17 -36.76
CA LEU A 86 17.72 -8.22 -35.44
C LEU A 86 19.24 -8.33 -35.60
N ALA A 87 19.98 -7.40 -34.99
CA ALA A 87 21.43 -7.40 -35.01
C ALA A 87 21.99 -7.09 -33.61
N GLY A 88 23.11 -7.71 -33.25
CA GLY A 88 23.83 -7.41 -32.01
C GLY A 88 23.26 -8.05 -30.73
N VAL A 89 22.15 -8.79 -30.82
CA VAL A 89 21.57 -9.52 -29.68
C VAL A 89 22.01 -10.98 -29.71
N SER A 90 22.45 -11.51 -28.57
CA SER A 90 22.89 -12.90 -28.42
C SER A 90 21.76 -13.79 -27.89
N ASN A 91 21.91 -15.12 -27.94
CA ASN A 91 20.94 -16.08 -27.35
C ASN A 91 21.08 -16.22 -25.82
N ILE A 92 21.93 -15.41 -25.20
CA ILE A 92 22.19 -15.40 -23.76
C ILE A 92 22.06 -13.96 -23.28
N ASN A 93 21.34 -13.76 -22.19
CA ASN A 93 21.17 -12.43 -21.61
C ASN A 93 22.39 -12.01 -20.79
N ARG A 94 22.37 -10.77 -20.27
CA ARG A 94 23.51 -10.23 -19.52
C ARG A 94 23.75 -10.91 -18.17
N TYR A 95 22.79 -11.73 -17.70
CA TYR A 95 22.89 -12.57 -16.51
C TYR A 95 23.41 -13.99 -16.80
N ASN A 96 23.81 -14.26 -18.05
CA ASN A 96 24.30 -15.56 -18.50
C ASN A 96 23.22 -16.67 -18.50
N TYR A 97 21.96 -16.29 -18.63
CA TYR A 97 20.85 -17.21 -18.83
C TYR A 97 20.42 -17.24 -20.30
N PRO A 98 19.94 -18.39 -20.81
CA PRO A 98 19.45 -18.49 -22.17
C PRO A 98 18.21 -17.60 -22.37
N ILE A 99 18.13 -16.97 -23.54
CA ILE A 99 16.92 -16.32 -24.04
C ILE A 99 16.22 -17.34 -24.93
N THR A 100 15.02 -17.75 -24.56
CA THR A 100 14.20 -18.66 -25.35
C THR A 100 12.98 -17.93 -25.88
N THR A 101 12.52 -18.34 -27.06
CA THR A 101 11.37 -17.75 -27.73
C THR A 101 10.30 -18.80 -27.95
N SER A 102 9.04 -18.40 -27.85
CA SER A 102 7.90 -19.24 -28.14
C SER A 102 6.76 -18.44 -28.76
N CYS A 103 5.87 -19.07 -29.51
CA CYS A 103 4.73 -18.38 -30.10
C CYS A 103 3.47 -19.24 -30.20
N THR A 104 2.35 -18.55 -30.37
CA THR A 104 1.08 -19.11 -30.83
C THR A 104 0.69 -18.44 -32.14
N GLN A 105 -0.48 -18.78 -32.69
CA GLN A 105 -1.03 -18.04 -33.82
C GLN A 105 -1.15 -16.53 -33.54
N TYR A 106 -1.36 -16.09 -32.30
CA TYR A 106 -1.65 -14.70 -31.97
C TYR A 106 -0.58 -14.00 -31.14
N THR A 107 0.31 -14.76 -30.50
CA THR A 107 1.28 -14.21 -29.54
C THR A 107 2.69 -14.66 -29.83
N PHE A 108 3.66 -13.80 -29.50
CA PHE A 108 5.08 -14.12 -29.47
C PHE A 108 5.61 -13.79 -28.08
N SER A 109 6.39 -14.70 -27.52
CA SER A 109 6.86 -14.65 -26.16
C SER A 109 8.37 -14.82 -26.12
N VAL A 110 9.03 -14.03 -25.28
CA VAL A 110 10.45 -14.15 -24.95
C VAL A 110 10.55 -14.51 -23.47
N ASP A 111 11.21 -15.62 -23.18
CA ASP A 111 11.44 -16.15 -21.85
C ASP A 111 12.93 -16.08 -21.50
N GLN A 112 13.23 -15.63 -20.29
CA GLN A 112 14.59 -15.59 -19.77
C GLN A 112 14.59 -15.52 -18.25
N ASN A 113 15.68 -15.94 -17.63
CA ASN A 113 15.87 -15.84 -16.19
C ASN A 113 16.72 -14.61 -15.85
N THR A 114 16.47 -14.02 -14.69
CA THR A 114 17.34 -13.01 -14.09
C THR A 114 18.00 -13.55 -12.83
N THR A 115 18.76 -12.71 -12.15
CA THR A 115 19.23 -12.99 -10.79
C THR A 115 18.21 -12.54 -9.75
N GLN A 116 18.36 -13.02 -8.52
CA GLN A 116 17.56 -12.62 -7.36
C GLN A 116 17.42 -11.08 -7.26
N ASP A 117 16.22 -10.60 -6.96
CA ASP A 117 15.81 -9.20 -6.80
C ASP A 117 15.83 -8.31 -8.07
N TRP A 118 16.25 -8.85 -9.23
CA TRP A 118 16.33 -8.08 -10.49
C TRP A 118 15.22 -8.37 -11.50
N ASP A 119 14.42 -9.42 -11.28
CA ASP A 119 13.26 -9.77 -12.12
C ASP A 119 12.21 -8.65 -12.16
N GLY A 120 11.88 -8.08 -11.00
CA GLY A 120 10.95 -6.95 -10.91
C GLY A 120 11.44 -5.69 -11.65
N VAL A 121 12.74 -5.43 -11.63
CA VAL A 121 13.33 -4.28 -12.36
C VAL A 121 13.18 -4.47 -13.86
N VAL A 122 13.52 -5.65 -14.39
CA VAL A 122 13.43 -5.95 -15.82
C VAL A 122 11.97 -5.98 -16.29
N VAL A 123 11.07 -6.59 -15.54
CA VAL A 123 9.63 -6.65 -15.87
C VAL A 123 9.00 -5.25 -15.91
N ASN A 124 9.36 -4.36 -14.98
CA ASN A 124 8.86 -2.98 -14.99
C ASN A 124 9.39 -2.17 -16.18
N GLY A 125 10.56 -2.52 -16.71
CA GLY A 125 11.16 -1.89 -17.89
C GLY A 125 10.59 -2.34 -19.23
N LEU A 126 9.88 -3.48 -19.27
CA LEU A 126 9.40 -4.10 -20.50
C LEU A 126 7.86 -4.18 -20.56
N PRO A 127 7.22 -3.56 -21.55
CA PRO A 127 5.77 -3.72 -21.76
C PRO A 127 5.40 -5.19 -22.02
N GLY A 128 4.26 -5.64 -21.48
CA GLY A 128 3.78 -7.02 -21.69
C GLY A 128 4.60 -8.10 -20.97
N SER A 129 5.43 -7.71 -19.99
CA SER A 129 6.24 -8.64 -19.20
C SER A 129 5.59 -9.03 -17.89
N GLN A 130 5.85 -10.27 -17.46
CA GLN A 130 5.41 -10.80 -16.17
C GLN A 130 6.44 -11.79 -15.62
N ILE A 131 6.46 -11.96 -14.30
CA ILE A 131 7.24 -12.98 -13.61
C ILE A 131 6.43 -14.28 -13.65
N ILE A 132 6.94 -15.32 -14.32
CA ILE A 132 6.25 -16.61 -14.48
C ILE A 132 6.69 -17.65 -13.46
N ASN A 133 7.88 -17.50 -12.88
CA ASN A 133 8.36 -18.34 -11.78
C ASN A 133 9.28 -17.52 -10.87
N SER A 134 8.79 -17.21 -9.66
CA SER A 134 9.53 -16.41 -8.67
C SER A 134 10.68 -17.18 -8.01
N SER A 135 10.67 -18.52 -8.02
CA SER A 135 11.75 -19.33 -7.46
C SER A 135 12.97 -19.40 -8.38
N THR A 136 12.76 -19.24 -9.69
CA THR A 136 13.85 -19.21 -10.69
C THR A 136 14.06 -17.83 -11.30
N TYR A 137 13.34 -16.81 -10.82
CA TYR A 137 13.36 -15.43 -11.32
C TYR A 137 13.13 -15.37 -12.84
N GLN A 138 12.22 -16.21 -13.32
CA GLN A 138 11.93 -16.33 -14.75
C GLN A 138 10.88 -15.31 -15.16
N ILE A 139 11.22 -14.53 -16.19
CA ILE A 139 10.35 -13.50 -16.76
C ILE A 139 9.90 -13.92 -18.16
N ARG A 140 8.68 -13.55 -18.51
CA ARG A 140 8.09 -13.72 -19.84
C ARG A 140 7.62 -12.38 -20.37
N THR A 141 8.15 -11.96 -21.50
CA THR A 141 7.64 -10.82 -22.28
C THR A 141 6.75 -11.35 -23.38
N THR A 142 5.48 -10.95 -23.45
CA THR A 142 4.55 -11.42 -24.50
C THR A 142 3.98 -10.25 -25.29
N VAL A 143 3.98 -10.38 -26.62
CA VAL A 143 3.32 -9.45 -27.53
C VAL A 143 2.27 -10.15 -28.38
N GLY A 144 1.17 -9.45 -28.66
CA GLY A 144 0.10 -9.89 -29.55
C GLY A 144 0.38 -9.55 -31.01
N VAL A 145 -0.57 -9.85 -31.90
CA VAL A 145 -0.52 -9.35 -33.27
C VAL A 145 -0.42 -7.83 -33.28
N PRO A 146 0.36 -7.22 -34.20
CA PRO A 146 0.35 -5.78 -34.39
C PRO A 146 -1.09 -5.27 -34.54
N GLY A 147 -1.48 -4.29 -33.72
CA GLY A 147 -2.85 -3.76 -33.66
C GLY A 147 -3.75 -4.37 -32.58
N THR A 148 -3.35 -5.49 -31.96
CA THR A 148 -3.90 -5.93 -30.68
C THR A 148 -2.76 -5.94 -29.66
N GLU A 149 -2.56 -4.84 -28.95
CA GLU A 149 -1.72 -4.92 -27.75
C GLU A 149 -2.47 -5.81 -26.75
N PRO A 150 -1.84 -6.85 -26.19
CA PRO A 150 -2.37 -7.51 -25.01
C PRO A 150 -2.64 -6.41 -23.99
N ALA A 151 -3.93 -6.21 -23.65
CA ALA A 151 -4.28 -5.29 -22.59
C ALA A 151 -3.40 -5.64 -21.40
N LEU A 152 -2.65 -4.65 -20.91
CA LEU A 152 -1.79 -4.78 -19.74
C LEU A 152 -2.67 -5.07 -18.52
N ASP A 153 -3.06 -6.33 -18.35
CA ASP A 153 -3.86 -6.88 -17.23
C ASP A 153 -3.14 -6.70 -15.87
N GLY A 154 -1.86 -6.30 -15.90
CA GLY A 154 -1.06 -5.94 -14.74
C GLY A 154 -1.00 -4.45 -14.38
N LYS A 155 -1.68 -3.55 -15.12
CA LYS A 155 -1.70 -2.12 -14.78
C LYS A 155 -3.04 -1.73 -14.18
N LEU A 156 -2.99 -1.15 -12.97
CA LEU A 156 -4.14 -0.55 -12.29
C LEU A 156 -4.87 0.39 -13.25
N SER A 157 -6.14 0.11 -13.50
CA SER A 157 -6.91 0.94 -14.42
C SER A 157 -7.28 2.26 -13.76
N ARG A 158 -6.93 3.36 -14.43
CA ARG A 158 -7.21 4.74 -14.00
C ARG A 158 -8.44 5.36 -14.67
N LEU A 159 -9.13 4.61 -15.54
CA LEU A 159 -10.30 5.10 -16.27
C LEU A 159 -11.61 4.73 -15.55
N ALA A 160 -12.53 5.68 -15.48
CA ALA A 160 -13.81 5.52 -14.78
C ALA A 160 -14.75 4.46 -15.40
N SER A 161 -14.57 4.12 -16.69
CA SER A 161 -15.37 3.09 -17.38
C SER A 161 -14.75 1.69 -17.31
N ALA A 162 -13.65 1.52 -16.57
CA ALA A 162 -12.93 0.26 -16.54
C ALA A 162 -13.58 -0.74 -15.59
N ASN A 163 -13.41 -2.03 -15.91
CA ASN A 163 -13.90 -3.12 -15.08
C ASN A 163 -13.33 -3.04 -13.66
N ALA A 164 -14.22 -2.90 -12.66
CA ALA A 164 -13.85 -2.79 -11.26
C ALA A 164 -13.06 -4.01 -10.75
N GLU A 165 -13.19 -5.18 -11.39
CA GLU A 165 -12.43 -6.37 -11.03
C GLU A 165 -10.92 -6.20 -11.18
N MET A 166 -10.45 -5.33 -12.08
CA MET A 166 -9.00 -5.09 -12.25
C MET A 166 -8.37 -4.34 -11.06
N ASN A 167 -9.18 -3.65 -10.26
CA ASN A 167 -8.74 -2.92 -9.07
C ASN A 167 -9.19 -3.61 -7.76
N ARG A 168 -9.72 -4.83 -7.85
CA ARG A 168 -10.17 -5.60 -6.69
C ARG A 168 -9.01 -6.40 -6.09
N MET A 169 -8.72 -6.15 -4.82
CA MET A 169 -7.86 -7.04 -4.03
C MET A 169 -8.51 -8.42 -3.87
N ARG A 170 -7.77 -9.47 -4.18
CA ARG A 170 -8.17 -10.87 -3.92
C ARG A 170 -7.77 -11.33 -2.51
N THR A 171 -6.95 -10.55 -1.81
CA THR A 171 -6.39 -10.85 -0.48
C THR A 171 -6.40 -9.59 0.40
N ASN A 172 -5.88 -9.71 1.62
CA ASN A 172 -5.83 -8.60 2.58
C ASN A 172 -4.82 -7.51 2.17
N LEU A 173 -5.17 -6.25 2.43
CA LEU A 173 -4.22 -5.14 2.38
C LEU A 173 -3.42 -5.08 3.68
N LEU A 174 -2.12 -5.37 3.61
CA LEU A 174 -1.22 -5.22 4.75
C LEU A 174 -0.39 -3.95 4.59
N MET A 175 -0.44 -3.05 5.59
CA MET A 175 0.18 -1.73 5.50
C MET A 175 1.31 -1.49 6.50
N GLY A 176 1.64 -2.42 7.40
CA GLY A 176 2.85 -2.35 8.23
C GLY A 176 3.11 -1.00 8.92
N ASN A 177 2.08 -0.43 9.58
CA ASN A 177 2.10 0.89 10.25
C ASN A 177 2.17 2.13 9.33
N ASN A 178 1.80 2.01 8.06
CA ASN A 178 1.66 3.15 7.16
C ASN A 178 0.24 3.73 7.16
N ASP A 179 0.13 5.00 6.79
CA ASP A 179 -1.13 5.75 6.73
C ASP A 179 -1.87 5.55 5.40
N ILE A 180 -3.21 5.71 5.44
CA ILE A 180 -4.04 5.92 4.24
C ILE A 180 -4.54 7.36 4.27
N ASN A 181 -4.00 8.22 3.40
CA ASN A 181 -4.40 9.62 3.28
C ASN A 181 -5.28 9.85 2.05
N GLU A 182 -6.04 10.95 2.04
CA GLU A 182 -6.84 11.43 0.89
C GLU A 182 -7.98 10.50 0.43
N VAL A 183 -8.60 9.78 1.36
CA VAL A 183 -9.77 8.94 1.07
C VAL A 183 -11.06 9.74 1.23
N ASN A 184 -11.86 9.83 0.17
CA ASN A 184 -13.17 10.47 0.24
C ASN A 184 -14.16 9.69 1.12
N ALA A 185 -14.20 8.36 0.98
CA ALA A 185 -15.08 7.49 1.76
C ALA A 185 -14.52 6.07 1.92
N VAL A 186 -14.74 5.46 3.09
CA VAL A 186 -14.48 4.04 3.38
C VAL A 186 -15.81 3.38 3.74
N ASN A 187 -16.27 2.42 2.94
CA ASN A 187 -17.44 1.60 3.25
C ASN A 187 -16.98 0.18 3.62
N ALA A 188 -17.09 -0.15 4.90
CA ALA A 188 -16.63 -1.42 5.45
C ALA A 188 -17.78 -2.13 6.17
N GLN A 189 -17.82 -3.46 6.06
CA GLN A 189 -18.76 -4.28 6.83
C GLN A 189 -18.50 -4.18 8.34
N THR A 190 -17.22 -4.07 8.73
CA THR A 190 -16.77 -3.95 10.12
C THR A 190 -15.53 -3.07 10.17
N LEU A 191 -15.44 -2.18 11.18
CA LEU A 191 -14.26 -1.38 11.48
C LEU A 191 -13.76 -1.72 12.91
N ASN A 192 -12.57 -2.30 13.00
CA ASN A 192 -11.92 -2.63 14.27
C ASN A 192 -10.70 -1.72 14.46
N ALA A 193 -10.82 -0.72 15.33
CA ALA A 193 -9.73 0.20 15.66
C ALA A 193 -9.16 -0.13 17.04
N ALA A 194 -7.85 -0.37 17.13
CA ALA A 194 -7.16 -0.58 18.41
C ALA A 194 -6.86 0.74 19.14
N GLY A 195 -6.80 1.85 18.40
CA GLY A 195 -6.57 3.20 18.92
C GLY A 195 -7.82 4.08 18.88
N ALA A 196 -7.60 5.39 18.87
CA ALA A 196 -8.67 6.38 18.84
C ALA A 196 -9.42 6.41 17.50
N VAL A 197 -10.72 6.71 17.56
CA VAL A 197 -11.57 7.05 16.40
C VAL A 197 -11.95 8.52 16.52
N ASN A 198 -11.29 9.39 15.75
CA ASN A 198 -11.58 10.81 15.71
C ASN A 198 -12.59 11.10 14.59
N ALA A 199 -13.81 11.45 14.95
CA ALA A 199 -14.89 11.70 13.99
C ALA A 199 -15.66 12.97 14.34
N GLN A 200 -16.02 13.75 13.33
CA GLN A 200 -16.89 14.92 13.50
C GLN A 200 -18.32 14.52 13.91
N THR A 201 -18.78 13.34 13.48
CA THR A 201 -20.10 12.80 13.81
C THR A 201 -20.06 11.28 13.81
N VAL A 202 -20.68 10.68 14.82
CA VAL A 202 -20.89 9.23 14.92
C VAL A 202 -22.40 8.96 14.84
N ALA A 203 -22.85 8.35 13.75
CA ALA A 203 -24.24 7.94 13.56
C ALA A 203 -24.33 6.41 13.64
N ALA A 204 -24.88 5.88 14.73
CA ALA A 204 -25.11 4.45 14.92
C ALA A 204 -26.60 4.12 14.74
N THR A 205 -26.91 3.08 13.95
CA THR A 205 -28.27 2.54 13.83
C THR A 205 -28.66 1.65 15.02
N GLY A 206 -27.66 1.15 15.75
CA GLY A 206 -27.80 0.41 17.00
C GLY A 206 -27.23 1.17 18.19
N ASN A 207 -26.72 0.43 19.17
CA ASN A 207 -26.19 1.00 20.40
C ASN A 207 -24.74 1.49 20.25
N ILE A 208 -24.39 2.51 21.02
CA ILE A 208 -23.00 2.88 21.31
C ILE A 208 -22.68 2.37 22.71
N SER A 209 -21.72 1.45 22.82
CA SER A 209 -21.31 0.86 24.10
C SER A 209 -19.85 1.19 24.41
N THR A 210 -19.57 1.53 25.66
CA THR A 210 -18.24 1.79 26.19
C THR A 210 -18.05 1.00 27.49
N ALA A 211 -16.84 0.46 27.72
CA ALA A 211 -16.50 -0.11 29.01
C ALA A 211 -16.24 0.98 30.08
N GLY A 212 -15.75 2.14 29.64
CA GLY A 212 -15.56 3.32 30.47
C GLY A 212 -16.76 4.27 30.39
N TYR A 213 -16.46 5.57 30.37
CA TYR A 213 -17.48 6.63 30.39
C TYR A 213 -17.68 7.23 29.00
N VAL A 214 -18.89 7.75 28.77
CA VAL A 214 -19.18 8.66 27.66
C VAL A 214 -19.04 10.08 28.16
N GLU A 215 -18.11 10.83 27.59
CA GLU A 215 -17.93 12.24 27.89
C GLU A 215 -18.82 13.11 26.98
N PHE A 216 -19.52 14.07 27.58
CA PHE A 216 -20.31 15.07 26.87
C PHE A 216 -19.70 16.45 27.10
N THR A 217 -18.93 16.93 26.13
CA THR A 217 -18.24 18.24 26.19
C THR A 217 -19.12 19.42 25.78
N GLY A 218 -20.27 19.15 25.14
CA GLY A 218 -21.24 20.19 24.80
C GLY A 218 -21.83 20.82 26.06
N THR A 219 -21.61 22.13 26.24
CA THR A 219 -22.17 22.86 27.39
C THR A 219 -23.46 23.59 27.04
N ALA A 220 -24.40 23.63 27.98
CA ALA A 220 -25.67 24.33 27.83
C ALA A 220 -26.13 24.95 29.17
N ALA A 221 -27.00 25.96 29.08
CA ALA A 221 -27.64 26.58 30.23
C ALA A 221 -29.08 26.08 30.36
N GLU A 222 -29.50 25.82 31.60
CA GLU A 222 -30.89 25.44 31.91
C GLU A 222 -31.88 26.52 31.44
N GLY A 223 -33.00 26.10 30.85
CA GLY A 223 -34.01 26.99 30.26
C GLY A 223 -33.58 27.63 28.92
N GLY A 224 -32.33 27.42 28.50
CA GLY A 224 -31.82 27.81 27.19
C GLY A 224 -32.52 27.04 26.06
N GLY A 225 -32.52 27.61 24.86
CA GLY A 225 -33.08 26.95 23.68
C GLY A 225 -32.21 25.79 23.18
N CYS A 226 -32.82 24.75 22.62
CA CYS A 226 -32.13 23.62 22.01
C CYS A 226 -32.80 23.18 20.71
N ALA A 227 -32.00 22.76 19.72
CA ALA A 227 -32.45 22.56 18.34
C ALA A 227 -33.19 21.24 18.09
N LYS A 228 -32.87 20.18 18.85
CA LYS A 228 -33.45 18.84 18.66
C LYS A 228 -33.69 18.15 19.99
N ALA A 229 -34.90 17.64 20.19
CA ALA A 229 -35.25 16.87 21.38
C ALA A 229 -34.37 15.62 21.53
N GLY A 230 -34.05 15.27 22.77
CA GLY A 230 -33.23 14.10 23.12
C GLY A 230 -31.71 14.33 23.06
N LEU A 231 -31.25 15.53 22.67
CA LEU A 231 -29.83 15.88 22.84
C LEU A 231 -29.46 15.90 24.33
N VAL A 232 -28.25 15.47 24.63
CA VAL A 232 -27.65 15.50 25.97
C VAL A 232 -26.48 16.48 25.96
N ALA A 233 -26.39 17.29 27.00
CA ALA A 233 -25.32 18.26 27.22
C ALA A 233 -24.97 18.31 28.71
N THR A 234 -23.96 19.09 29.08
CA THR A 234 -23.59 19.37 30.46
C THR A 234 -23.70 20.86 30.78
N THR A 235 -23.82 21.22 32.05
CA THR A 235 -23.57 22.61 32.50
C THR A 235 -22.07 22.87 32.57
N SER A 236 -21.65 24.12 32.77
CA SER A 236 -20.24 24.47 33.06
C SER A 236 -19.70 23.81 34.33
N THR A 237 -20.57 23.30 35.20
CA THR A 237 -20.23 22.55 36.41
C THR A 237 -20.36 21.03 36.24
N GLY A 238 -20.66 20.54 35.03
CA GLY A 238 -20.74 19.12 34.69
C GLY A 238 -22.09 18.45 34.96
N ALA A 239 -23.14 19.18 35.32
CA ALA A 239 -24.47 18.59 35.53
C ALA A 239 -25.14 18.26 34.19
N GLN A 240 -25.71 17.06 34.05
CA GLN A 240 -26.36 16.62 32.81
C GLN A 240 -27.66 17.42 32.55
N LEU A 241 -27.82 17.83 31.29
CA LEU A 241 -29.03 18.42 30.73
C LEU A 241 -29.52 17.58 29.56
N THR A 242 -30.84 17.53 29.38
CA THR A 242 -31.49 16.91 28.22
C THR A 242 -32.35 17.94 27.52
N CYS A 243 -32.35 17.95 26.19
CA CYS A 243 -33.23 18.83 25.42
C CYS A 243 -34.66 18.24 25.36
N GLN A 244 -35.63 18.95 25.92
CA GLN A 244 -37.04 18.57 25.92
C GLN A 244 -37.91 19.79 25.60
N GLY A 245 -38.88 19.64 24.68
CA GLY A 245 -39.75 20.75 24.28
C GLY A 245 -39.02 21.99 23.74
N GLY A 246 -37.85 21.80 23.12
CA GLY A 246 -37.00 22.90 22.62
C GLY A 246 -36.25 23.67 23.71
N LYS A 247 -36.23 23.14 24.95
CA LYS A 247 -35.52 23.72 26.10
C LYS A 247 -34.55 22.73 26.73
N TRP A 248 -33.40 23.24 27.17
CA TRP A 248 -32.49 22.48 28.01
C TRP A 248 -33.06 22.37 29.42
N VAL A 249 -33.35 21.14 29.84
CA VAL A 249 -33.90 20.86 31.16
C VAL A 249 -32.95 19.97 31.93
N LYS A 250 -32.89 20.19 33.24
CA LYS A 250 -32.11 19.35 34.14
C LYS A 250 -32.87 18.06 34.44
N SER A 251 -32.14 16.94 34.50
CA SER A 251 -32.73 15.69 34.99
C SER A 251 -33.07 15.84 36.48
N VAL A 252 -34.35 15.66 36.81
CA VAL A 252 -34.82 15.64 38.19
C VAL A 252 -34.52 14.27 38.78
N ILE A 253 -33.77 14.23 39.89
CA ILE A 253 -33.48 13.00 40.61
C ILE A 253 -34.53 12.84 41.72
N TRP A 254 -35.13 11.65 41.79
CA TRP A 254 -36.02 11.28 42.89
C TRP A 254 -35.20 10.65 44.03
N SER A 255 -35.33 11.21 45.23
CA SER A 255 -34.72 10.63 46.43
C SER A 255 -35.68 9.61 47.05
N PRO A 256 -35.25 8.34 47.26
CA PRO A 256 -36.07 7.32 47.90
C PRO A 256 -36.18 7.50 49.42
N ALA A 257 -35.43 8.43 50.02
CA ALA A 257 -35.43 8.62 51.46
C ALA A 257 -36.66 9.41 51.93
N ILE A 258 -37.23 9.00 53.06
CA ILE A 258 -38.24 9.79 53.77
C ILE A 258 -37.54 11.01 54.39
N VAL A 259 -37.99 12.20 54.02
CA VAL A 259 -37.44 13.46 54.51
C VAL A 259 -38.38 14.16 55.47
N SER A 260 -37.85 15.16 56.19
CA SER A 260 -38.64 16.08 57.02
C SER A 260 -38.34 17.54 56.66
N THR A 261 -39.25 18.44 57.03
CA THR A 261 -39.08 19.88 56.78
C THR A 261 -37.78 20.40 57.37
N GLY A 262 -36.95 21.06 56.53
CA GLY A 262 -35.68 21.66 56.94
C GLY A 262 -34.47 20.71 56.94
N GLN A 263 -34.66 19.44 56.56
CA GLN A 263 -33.56 18.49 56.40
C GLN A 263 -32.61 18.87 55.23
N SER A 264 -31.31 18.68 55.41
CA SER A 264 -30.30 18.89 54.36
C SER A 264 -30.47 17.90 53.20
N CYS A 265 -30.22 18.34 51.96
CA CYS A 265 -30.28 17.49 50.77
C CYS A 265 -29.09 16.52 50.62
N ALA A 266 -28.07 16.61 51.48
CA ALA A 266 -26.89 15.76 51.46
C ALA A 266 -26.28 15.59 50.05
N SER A 267 -26.25 14.35 49.52
CA SER A 267 -25.69 13.97 48.22
C SER A 267 -26.62 14.21 47.02
N PHE A 268 -27.88 14.62 47.25
CA PHE A 268 -28.82 14.88 46.16
C PHE A 268 -28.62 16.28 45.58
N PRO A 269 -28.54 16.42 44.25
CA PRO A 269 -28.37 17.72 43.62
C PRO A 269 -29.58 18.63 43.85
N LYS A 270 -29.33 19.95 43.86
CA LYS A 270 -30.38 20.99 43.91
C LYS A 270 -31.46 20.73 42.84
N GLY A 271 -32.72 20.87 43.21
CA GLY A 271 -33.88 20.56 42.37
C GLY A 271 -34.37 19.10 42.43
N SER A 272 -33.72 18.23 43.21
CA SER A 272 -34.22 16.86 43.47
C SER A 272 -35.53 16.87 44.24
N LEU A 273 -36.35 15.83 44.04
CA LEU A 273 -37.66 15.66 44.67
C LEU A 273 -37.60 14.55 45.73
N ALA A 274 -38.28 14.74 46.85
CA ALA A 274 -38.39 13.77 47.94
C ALA A 274 -39.77 13.83 48.61
N PHE A 275 -40.17 12.79 49.33
CA PHE A 275 -41.45 12.75 50.07
C PHE A 275 -41.21 12.54 51.57
N ASP A 276 -42.09 13.08 52.42
CA ASP A 276 -42.15 12.70 53.84
C ASP A 276 -43.02 11.43 54.06
N SER A 277 -43.12 10.99 55.31
CA SER A 277 -43.91 9.80 55.69
C SER A 277 -45.42 9.99 55.53
N ALA A 278 -45.89 11.22 55.37
CA ALA A 278 -47.27 11.56 55.10
C ALA A 278 -47.56 11.73 53.60
N GLY A 279 -46.54 11.61 52.73
CA GLY A 279 -46.66 11.75 51.29
C GLY A 279 -46.60 13.20 50.78
N ASN A 280 -46.19 14.16 51.60
CA ASN A 280 -45.98 15.53 51.12
C ASN A 280 -44.69 15.62 50.30
N LEU A 281 -44.76 16.35 49.17
CA LEU A 281 -43.62 16.57 48.27
C LEU A 281 -42.72 17.70 48.76
N TYR A 282 -41.41 17.44 48.80
CA TYR A 282 -40.36 18.42 49.08
C TYR A 282 -39.42 18.53 47.89
N VAL A 283 -38.97 19.76 47.64
CA VAL A 283 -37.95 20.06 46.61
C VAL A 283 -36.68 20.48 47.32
N CYS A 284 -35.55 19.90 46.94
CA CYS A 284 -34.26 20.38 47.38
C CYS A 284 -34.01 21.79 46.82
N LYS A 285 -34.13 22.80 47.68
CA LYS A 285 -33.92 24.20 47.29
C LYS A 285 -32.44 24.48 47.02
N PRO A 286 -32.13 25.46 46.16
CA PRO A 286 -30.76 25.91 45.95
C PRO A 286 -30.15 26.61 47.16
#